data_AF-A0A5C4Y9N3-F1
#
_entry.id   AF-A0A5C4Y9N3-F1
#
_cell.length_a   1.000
_cell.length_b   1.000
_cell.length_c   1.000
_cell.angle_alpha   90.00
_cell.angle_beta   90.00
_cell.angle_gamma   90.00
#
_symmetry.space_group_name_H-M   'P 1'
#
loop_
_entity.id
_entity.type
_entity.pdbx_description
1 polymer ?
#
loop_
_entity_poly.entity_id
_entity_poly.type
_entity_poly.pdbx_seq_one_letter_code
_entity_poly.pdbx_strand_id
1 'polypeptide(L)'
;MRTIVLIAGLVLLLIFAVLNFGSLMALQPMNLGFIQYVTAPIGLIMLLTAIFAALLFYFWAGISNLRAQADTAKLLRDMETLRLSLDSQEGSRFAELRSHLDTRLNALGTGETSNELRAVHSRIDELQRDMNLQLAQLDDYLKTRLGEIPVTQAAAGEIRLDKKL
;
A
#
# COMPACT_ATOMS: atom_id res chain seq x y z
N MET A 1 7.87 -27.34 -32.53
CA MET A 1 8.36 -27.19 -33.91
C MET A 1 9.78 -27.74 -34.11
N ARG A 2 10.81 -27.30 -33.35
CA ARG A 2 12.21 -27.74 -33.56
C ARG A 2 12.45 -29.26 -33.43
N THR A 3 11.76 -29.92 -32.50
CA THR A 3 11.80 -31.39 -32.30
C THR A 3 11.18 -32.15 -33.47
N ILE A 4 10.04 -31.69 -33.96
CA ILE A 4 9.29 -32.29 -35.08
C ILE A 4 10.12 -32.24 -36.37
N VAL A 5 10.76 -31.08 -36.64
CA VAL A 5 11.65 -30.93 -37.81
C VAL A 5 12.84 -31.88 -37.74
N LEU A 6 13.40 -32.09 -36.54
CA LEU A 6 14.53 -33.00 -36.38
C LEU A 6 14.13 -34.47 -36.54
N ILE A 7 13.02 -34.87 -35.91
CA ILE A 7 12.47 -36.22 -36.08
C ILE A 7 12.14 -36.48 -37.55
N ALA A 8 11.50 -35.51 -38.24
CA ALA A 8 11.23 -35.60 -39.66
C ALA A 8 12.52 -35.73 -40.49
N GLY A 9 13.55 -34.93 -40.16
CA GLY A 9 14.87 -35.03 -40.79
C GLY A 9 15.52 -36.39 -40.58
N LEU A 10 15.45 -36.95 -39.37
CA LEU A 10 16.03 -38.26 -39.03
C LEU A 10 15.30 -39.40 -39.74
N VAL A 11 13.97 -39.33 -39.83
CA VAL A 11 13.15 -40.27 -40.61
C VAL A 11 13.51 -40.17 -42.09
N LEU A 12 13.66 -38.98 -42.64
CA LEU A 12 14.04 -38.78 -44.05
C LEU A 12 15.46 -39.32 -44.33
N LEU A 13 16.38 -39.14 -43.38
CA LEU A 13 17.75 -39.68 -43.43
C LEU A 13 17.73 -41.22 -43.40
N LEU A 14 16.85 -41.82 -42.59
CA LEU A 14 16.67 -43.27 -42.51
C LEU A 14 16.08 -43.83 -43.81
N ILE A 15 15.05 -43.18 -44.36
CA ILE A 15 14.47 -43.54 -45.66
C ILE A 15 15.53 -43.45 -46.76
N PHE A 16 16.32 -42.36 -46.78
CA PHE A 16 17.43 -42.20 -47.70
C PHE A 16 18.47 -43.31 -47.54
N ALA A 17 18.79 -43.71 -46.31
CA ALA A 17 19.73 -44.79 -46.01
C ALA A 17 19.27 -46.14 -46.58
N VAL A 18 18.00 -46.48 -46.38
CA VAL A 18 17.40 -47.74 -46.85
C VAL A 18 17.35 -47.77 -48.38
N LEU A 19 16.93 -46.66 -49.01
CA LEU A 19 16.84 -46.56 -50.47
C LEU A 19 18.22 -46.59 -51.14
N ASN A 20 19.23 -45.98 -50.52
CA ASN A 20 20.58 -45.88 -51.08
C ASN A 20 21.56 -46.91 -50.50
N PHE A 21 21.06 -47.92 -49.79
CA PHE A 21 21.88 -48.88 -49.05
C PHE A 21 23.00 -49.52 -49.89
N GLY A 22 22.70 -49.91 -51.13
CA GLY A 22 23.68 -50.49 -52.04
C GLY A 22 24.82 -49.53 -52.40
N SER A 23 24.52 -48.24 -52.58
CA SER A 23 25.55 -47.21 -52.82
C SER A 23 26.31 -46.86 -51.54
N LEU A 24 25.67 -46.94 -50.37
CA LEU A 24 26.32 -46.67 -49.09
C LEU A 24 27.31 -47.76 -48.69
N MET A 25 27.06 -49.00 -49.13
CA MET A 25 27.94 -50.17 -48.95
C MET A 25 29.08 -50.27 -49.97
N ALA A 26 29.20 -49.32 -50.90
CA ALA A 26 30.28 -49.34 -51.88
C ALA A 26 31.65 -49.12 -51.21
N LEU A 27 32.54 -50.11 -51.33
CA LEU A 27 33.89 -50.07 -50.77
C LEU A 27 34.77 -49.17 -51.63
N GLN A 28 35.25 -48.08 -51.04
CA GLN A 28 36.17 -47.16 -51.72
C GLN A 28 37.41 -46.93 -50.85
N PRO A 29 38.63 -46.87 -51.44
CA PRO A 29 39.83 -46.55 -50.68
C PRO A 29 39.73 -45.11 -50.16
N MET A 30 39.98 -44.91 -48.87
CA MET A 30 39.81 -43.62 -48.20
C MET A 30 40.99 -43.29 -47.29
N ASN A 31 41.44 -42.04 -47.34
CA ASN A 31 42.44 -41.49 -46.45
C ASN A 31 41.78 -40.49 -45.49
N LEU A 32 41.78 -40.79 -44.18
CA LEU A 32 41.27 -39.89 -43.14
C LEU A 32 42.38 -39.03 -42.49
N GLY A 33 43.46 -38.76 -43.23
CA GLY A 33 44.57 -37.90 -42.79
C GLY A 33 45.59 -38.58 -41.87
N PHE A 34 45.15 -39.49 -40.98
CA PHE A 34 46.02 -40.22 -40.05
C PHE A 34 46.07 -41.74 -40.30
N ILE A 35 45.06 -42.31 -40.96
CA ILE A 35 44.96 -43.75 -41.24
C ILE A 35 44.37 -43.94 -42.65
N GLN A 36 45.02 -44.76 -43.47
CA GLN A 36 44.51 -45.18 -44.78
C GLN A 36 43.69 -46.46 -44.63
N TYR A 37 42.41 -46.38 -44.97
CA TYR A 37 41.53 -47.55 -45.02
C TYR A 37 41.47 -48.05 -46.46
N VAL A 38 41.88 -49.31 -46.66
CA VAL A 38 41.95 -49.94 -47.98
C VAL A 38 40.55 -50.15 -48.58
N THR A 39 39.53 -50.38 -47.74
CA THR A 39 38.15 -50.61 -48.16
C THR A 39 37.17 -50.22 -47.05
N ALA A 40 36.62 -49.00 -47.12
CA ALA A 40 35.58 -48.54 -46.19
C ALA A 40 34.32 -48.10 -46.97
N PRO A 41 33.11 -48.49 -46.53
CA PRO A 41 31.87 -47.94 -47.08
C PRO A 41 31.69 -46.47 -46.71
N ILE A 42 32.07 -45.56 -47.61
CA ILE A 42 32.10 -44.12 -47.34
C ILE A 42 30.72 -43.55 -47.04
N GLY A 43 29.69 -44.08 -47.69
CA GLY A 43 28.32 -43.62 -47.52
C GLY A 43 27.79 -43.89 -46.11
N LEU A 44 28.09 -45.05 -45.55
CA LEU A 44 27.67 -45.39 -44.18
C LEU A 44 28.32 -44.47 -43.15
N ILE A 45 29.62 -44.15 -43.33
CA ILE A 45 30.34 -43.22 -42.45
C ILE A 45 29.74 -41.81 -42.52
N MET A 46 29.47 -41.30 -43.73
CA MET A 46 28.83 -39.98 -43.93
C MET A 46 27.42 -39.91 -43.36
N LEU A 47 26.65 -40.99 -43.46
CA LEU A 47 25.33 -41.09 -42.87
C LEU A 47 25.40 -41.02 -41.34
N LEU A 48 26.31 -41.77 -40.75
CA LEU A 48 26.47 -41.87 -39.31
C LEU A 48 26.97 -40.54 -38.72
N THR A 49 27.92 -39.87 -39.38
CA THR A 49 28.37 -38.54 -38.96
C THR A 49 27.27 -37.49 -39.07
N ALA A 50 26.43 -37.53 -40.11
CA ALA A 50 25.29 -36.64 -40.24
C ALA A 50 24.25 -36.84 -39.13
N ILE A 51 23.91 -38.09 -38.81
CA ILE A 51 23.00 -38.42 -37.70
C ILE A 51 23.59 -37.95 -36.36
N PHE A 52 24.87 -38.20 -36.13
CA PHE A 52 25.56 -37.79 -34.91
C PHE A 52 25.58 -36.27 -34.74
N ALA A 53 25.92 -35.53 -35.81
CA ALA A 53 25.89 -34.07 -35.80
C ALA A 53 24.48 -33.51 -35.54
N ALA A 54 23.44 -34.12 -36.13
CA ALA A 54 22.06 -33.74 -35.87
C ALA A 54 21.66 -33.95 -34.40
N LEU A 55 22.04 -35.08 -33.80
CA LEU A 55 21.81 -35.36 -32.38
C LEU A 55 22.56 -34.40 -31.45
N LEU A 56 23.82 -34.08 -31.79
CA LEU A 56 24.62 -33.13 -31.01
C LEU A 56 24.02 -31.73 -31.06
N PHE A 57 23.58 -31.29 -32.24
CA PHE A 57 22.87 -30.02 -32.41
C PHE A 57 21.55 -30.00 -31.63
N TYR A 58 20.81 -31.12 -31.62
CA TYR A 58 19.60 -31.26 -30.82
C TYR A 58 19.84 -31.03 -29.33
N PHE A 59 20.82 -31.75 -28.78
CA PHE A 59 21.14 -31.72 -27.36
C PHE A 59 21.64 -30.34 -26.94
N TRP A 60 22.57 -29.77 -27.71
CA TRP A 60 23.13 -28.44 -27.47
C TRP A 60 22.03 -27.36 -27.47
N ALA A 61 21.17 -27.37 -28.47
CA ALA A 61 20.10 -26.41 -28.56
C ALA A 61 18.95 -26.71 -27.57
N GLY A 62 18.87 -27.92 -27.01
CA GLY A 62 17.92 -28.32 -25.97
C GLY A 62 18.29 -27.74 -24.60
N ILE A 63 19.57 -27.78 -24.26
CA ILE A 63 20.13 -27.15 -23.05
C ILE A 63 19.81 -25.65 -23.00
N SER A 64 19.82 -24.98 -24.16
CA SER A 64 19.49 -23.55 -24.23
C SER A 64 18.05 -23.22 -23.82
N ASN A 65 17.11 -24.16 -23.91
CA ASN A 65 15.70 -23.91 -23.60
C ASN A 65 15.36 -23.98 -22.10
N LEU A 66 16.18 -24.65 -21.28
CA LEU A 66 15.90 -24.78 -19.84
C LEU A 66 16.07 -23.46 -19.09
N ARG A 67 16.96 -22.58 -19.57
CA ARG A 67 17.20 -21.27 -18.94
C ARG A 67 15.98 -20.35 -19.07
N ALA A 68 15.30 -20.38 -20.21
CA ALA A 68 14.14 -19.54 -20.48
C ALA A 68 12.93 -19.84 -19.56
N GLN A 69 12.71 -21.11 -19.20
CA GLN A 69 11.61 -21.48 -18.29
C GLN A 69 11.93 -21.17 -16.82
N ALA A 70 13.20 -21.35 -16.43
CA ALA A 70 13.66 -20.97 -15.10
C ALA A 70 13.56 -19.46 -14.86
N ASP A 71 13.87 -18.65 -15.88
CA ASP A 71 13.75 -17.19 -15.81
C ASP A 71 12.30 -16.74 -15.65
N THR A 72 11.34 -17.39 -16.33
CA THR A 72 9.91 -17.08 -16.14
C THR A 72 9.41 -17.44 -14.74
N ALA A 73 9.83 -18.58 -14.18
CA ALA A 73 9.45 -18.96 -12.82
C ALA A 73 10.05 -18.01 -11.77
N LYS A 74 11.30 -17.58 -11.98
CA LYS A 74 11.95 -16.57 -11.13
C LYS A 74 11.24 -15.22 -11.22
N LEU A 75 10.91 -14.76 -12.43
CA LEU A 75 10.21 -13.50 -12.65
C LEU A 75 8.83 -13.47 -11.99
N LEU A 76 8.06 -14.56 -12.05
CA LEU A 76 6.78 -14.67 -11.35
C LEU A 76 6.95 -14.53 -9.83
N ARG A 77 7.96 -15.18 -9.28
CA ARG A 77 8.24 -15.13 -7.83
C ARG A 77 8.72 -13.75 -7.38
N ASP A 78 9.51 -13.08 -8.19
CA ASP A 78 9.94 -11.69 -7.93
C ASP A 78 8.74 -10.72 -7.98
N MET A 79 7.80 -10.92 -8.92
CA MET A 79 6.54 -10.15 -9.00
C MET A 79 5.63 -10.36 -7.78
N GLU A 80 5.51 -11.60 -7.29
CA GLU A 80 4.73 -11.90 -6.08
C GLU A 80 5.35 -11.26 -4.83
N THR A 81 6.68 -11.29 -4.72
CA THR A 81 7.40 -10.64 -3.63
C THR A 81 7.21 -9.12 -3.65
N LEU A 82 7.27 -8.50 -4.84
CA LEU A 82 6.98 -7.08 -5.02
C LEU A 82 5.56 -6.74 -4.60
N ARG A 83 4.57 -7.53 -5.03
CA ARG A 83 3.17 -7.35 -4.66
C ARG A 83 2.96 -7.39 -3.15
N LEU A 84 3.55 -8.37 -2.46
CA LEU A 84 3.48 -8.47 -1.01
C LEU A 84 4.14 -7.27 -0.31
N SER A 85 5.26 -6.78 -0.85
CA SER A 85 5.93 -5.59 -0.31
C SER A 85 5.12 -4.31 -0.50
N LEU A 86 4.42 -4.17 -1.63
CA LEU A 86 3.54 -3.04 -1.93
C LEU A 86 2.28 -3.08 -1.06
N ASP A 87 1.63 -4.24 -0.94
CA ASP A 87 0.43 -4.40 -0.14
C ASP A 87 0.68 -4.08 1.34
N SER A 88 1.85 -4.49 1.86
CA SER A 88 2.30 -4.12 3.22
C SER A 88 2.52 -2.61 3.38
N GLN A 89 3.19 -1.97 2.41
CA GLN A 89 3.43 -0.52 2.45
C GLN A 89 2.14 0.29 2.28
N GLU A 90 1.24 -0.13 1.40
CA GLU A 90 -0.08 0.47 1.21
C GLU A 90 -0.92 0.31 2.48
N GLY A 91 -0.93 -0.87 3.10
CA GLY A 91 -1.62 -1.11 4.36
C GLY A 91 -1.13 -0.19 5.48
N SER A 92 0.18 0.03 5.59
CA SER A 92 0.77 0.97 6.54
C SER A 92 0.34 2.42 6.25
N ARG A 93 0.36 2.85 4.98
CA ARG A 93 -0.13 4.18 4.57
C ARG A 93 -1.61 4.38 4.86
N PHE A 94 -2.44 3.38 4.60
CA PHE A 94 -3.86 3.43 4.93
C PHE A 94 -4.10 3.51 6.44
N ALA A 95 -3.33 2.77 7.24
CA ALA A 95 -3.38 2.85 8.70
C ALA A 95 -2.95 4.22 9.22
N GLU A 96 -1.89 4.80 8.66
CA GLU A 96 -1.41 6.15 9.00
C GLU A 96 -2.45 7.22 8.65
N LEU A 97 -3.00 7.19 7.44
CA LEU A 97 -4.07 8.11 7.04
C LEU A 97 -5.30 8.00 7.94
N ARG A 98 -5.70 6.77 8.28
CA ARG A 98 -6.83 6.52 9.19
C ARG A 98 -6.56 7.07 10.58
N SER A 99 -5.36 6.85 11.12
CA SER A 99 -4.93 7.38 12.42
C SER A 99 -4.94 8.91 12.42
N HIS A 100 -4.41 9.53 11.35
CA HIS A 100 -4.41 10.98 11.22
C HIS A 100 -5.84 11.55 11.10
N LEU A 101 -6.72 10.89 10.34
CA LEU A 101 -8.14 11.25 10.25
C LEU A 101 -8.85 11.13 11.61
N ASP A 102 -8.65 10.03 12.33
CA ASP A 102 -9.26 9.79 13.64
C ASP A 102 -8.77 10.81 14.67
N THR A 103 -7.47 11.14 14.65
CA THR A 103 -6.90 12.21 15.47
C THR A 103 -7.54 13.57 15.17
N ARG A 104 -7.71 13.91 13.88
CA ARG A 104 -8.38 15.15 13.48
C ARG A 104 -9.86 15.17 13.86
N LEU A 105 -10.58 14.05 13.69
CA LEU A 105 -11.99 13.94 14.04
C LEU A 105 -12.20 14.08 15.56
N ASN A 106 -11.34 13.46 16.36
CA ASN A 106 -11.37 13.59 17.81
C ASN A 106 -11.00 15.03 18.25
N ALA A 107 -9.99 15.65 17.62
CA ALA A 107 -9.65 17.05 17.90
C ALA A 107 -10.84 18.00 17.66
N LEU A 108 -11.58 17.79 16.57
CA LEU A 108 -12.80 18.52 16.23
C LEU A 108 -13.97 18.21 17.20
N GLY A 109 -14.16 16.94 17.55
CA GLY A 109 -15.34 16.50 18.31
C GLY A 109 -15.29 16.75 19.82
N THR A 110 -14.11 16.72 20.44
CA THR A 110 -14.00 16.76 21.91
C THR A 110 -13.07 17.86 22.43
N GLY A 111 -12.04 18.23 21.67
CA GLY A 111 -10.99 19.14 22.15
C GLY A 111 -11.37 20.62 22.04
N GLU A 112 -11.58 21.10 20.81
CA GLU A 112 -11.83 22.53 20.58
C GLU A 112 -13.24 22.94 21.04
N THR A 113 -14.26 22.22 20.60
CA THR A 113 -15.65 22.60 20.90
C THR A 113 -15.96 22.53 22.40
N SER A 114 -15.44 21.55 23.14
CA SER A 114 -15.72 21.46 24.58
C SER A 114 -14.97 22.51 25.41
N ASN A 115 -13.74 22.88 25.01
CA ASN A 115 -13.02 23.97 25.65
C ASN A 115 -13.67 25.33 25.39
N GLU A 116 -14.13 25.57 24.16
CA GLU A 116 -14.81 26.80 23.79
C GLU A 116 -16.18 26.91 24.50
N LEU A 117 -16.96 25.82 24.56
CA LEU A 117 -18.20 25.76 25.34
C LEU A 117 -17.98 26.01 26.84
N ARG A 118 -16.91 25.48 27.43
CA ARG A 118 -16.54 25.72 28.83
C ARG A 118 -16.15 27.18 29.08
N ALA A 119 -15.39 27.79 28.17
CA ALA A 119 -15.03 29.20 28.27
C ALA A 119 -16.26 30.12 28.17
N VAL A 120 -17.22 29.78 27.30
CA VAL A 120 -18.50 30.49 27.20
C VAL A 120 -19.33 30.34 28.48
N HIS A 121 -19.43 29.14 29.04
CA HIS A 121 -20.13 28.92 30.32
C HIS A 121 -19.52 29.75 31.46
N SER A 122 -18.19 29.77 31.58
CA SER A 122 -17.49 30.59 32.57
C SER A 122 -17.82 32.08 32.44
N ARG A 123 -17.86 32.61 31.20
CA ARG A 123 -18.26 34.01 30.96
C ARG A 123 -19.72 34.27 31.35
N ILE A 124 -20.63 33.33 31.09
CA ILE A 124 -22.03 33.45 31.48
C ILE A 124 -22.16 33.49 33.01
N ASP A 125 -21.43 32.63 33.73
CA ASP A 125 -21.44 32.60 35.20
C ASP A 125 -20.85 33.86 35.84
N GLU A 126 -19.83 34.46 35.21
CA GLU A 126 -19.30 35.76 35.62
C GLU A 126 -20.32 36.88 35.40
N LEU A 127 -20.96 36.92 34.22
CA LEU A 127 -22.01 37.89 33.90
C LEU A 127 -23.21 37.80 34.85
N GLN A 128 -23.64 36.58 35.19
CA GLN A 128 -24.71 36.37 36.17
C GLN A 128 -24.34 36.88 37.56
N ARG A 129 -23.10 36.63 38.00
CA ARG A 129 -22.61 37.15 39.29
C ARG A 129 -22.56 38.66 39.30
N ASP A 130 -22.05 39.28 38.24
CA ASP A 130 -22.00 40.74 38.12
C ASP A 130 -23.40 41.36 38.13
N MET A 131 -24.35 40.81 37.37
CA MET A 131 -25.75 41.27 37.41
C MET A 131 -26.36 41.15 38.81
N ASN A 132 -26.15 40.03 39.50
CA ASN A 132 -26.64 39.86 40.87
C ASN A 132 -26.04 40.87 41.85
N LEU A 133 -24.75 41.19 41.69
CA LEU A 133 -24.09 42.22 42.49
C LEU A 133 -24.67 43.61 42.19
N GLN A 134 -24.88 43.95 40.92
CA GLN A 134 -25.50 45.22 40.53
C GLN A 134 -26.93 45.33 41.07
N LEU A 135 -27.72 44.26 41.02
CA LEU A 135 -29.07 44.21 41.61
C LEU A 135 -29.03 44.40 43.12
N ALA A 136 -28.10 43.74 43.82
CA ALA A 136 -27.93 43.91 45.26
C ALA A 136 -27.52 45.35 45.63
N GLN A 137 -26.65 45.97 44.84
CA GLN A 137 -26.25 47.37 45.02
C GLN A 137 -27.42 48.33 44.74
N LEU A 138 -28.23 48.06 43.72
CA LEU A 138 -29.43 48.84 43.42
C LEU A 138 -30.46 48.72 44.54
N ASP A 139 -30.66 47.52 45.09
CA ASP A 139 -31.56 47.30 46.23
C ASP A 139 -31.10 48.07 47.47
N ASP A 140 -29.80 48.02 47.79
CA ASP A 140 -29.23 48.77 48.91
C ASP A 140 -29.28 50.30 48.70
N TYR A 141 -29.05 50.75 47.46
CA TYR A 141 -29.21 52.15 47.07
C TYR A 141 -30.66 52.62 47.22
N LEU A 142 -31.62 51.83 46.74
CA LEU A 142 -33.04 52.13 46.88
C LEU A 142 -33.45 52.14 48.35
N LYS A 143 -33.03 51.16 49.15
CA LYS A 143 -33.32 51.08 50.58
C LYS A 143 -32.74 52.27 51.34
N THR A 144 -31.54 52.70 50.99
CA THR A 144 -30.95 53.93 51.55
C THR A 144 -31.78 55.15 51.16
N ARG A 145 -32.10 55.33 49.88
CA ARG A 145 -32.87 56.49 49.39
C ARG A 145 -34.32 56.54 49.89
N LEU A 146 -34.96 55.38 50.09
CA LEU A 146 -36.31 55.26 50.63
C LEU A 146 -36.34 55.34 52.16
N GLY A 147 -35.30 54.83 52.83
CA GLY A 147 -35.13 54.98 54.29
C GLY A 147 -34.76 56.40 54.71
N GLU A 148 -34.19 57.18 53.79
CA GLU A 148 -33.81 58.57 53.99
C GLU A 148 -34.93 59.56 53.64
N ILE A 149 -36.18 59.10 53.44
CA ILE A 149 -37.34 60.01 53.43
C ILE A 149 -37.54 60.51 54.86
N PRO A 150 -37.23 61.77 55.20
CA PRO A 150 -37.58 62.30 56.50
C PRO A 150 -39.11 62.37 56.56
N VAL A 151 -39.72 61.64 57.49
CA VAL A 151 -41.06 61.98 57.95
C VAL A 151 -40.95 63.36 58.59
N THR A 152 -41.12 64.39 57.78
CA THR A 152 -41.21 65.77 58.22
C THR A 152 -42.53 65.91 58.96
N GLN A 153 -42.53 65.58 60.25
CA GLN A 153 -43.60 65.94 61.16
C GLN A 153 -43.08 67.07 62.04
N ALA A 154 -43.16 68.29 61.49
CA ALA A 154 -42.99 69.52 62.24
C ALA A 154 -44.30 70.32 62.20
N ALA A 155 -44.77 70.67 63.40
CA ALA A 155 -45.60 71.82 63.76
C ALA A 155 -47.14 71.74 63.61
N ALA A 156 -47.79 71.32 64.70
CA ALA A 156 -48.94 72.00 65.33
C ALA A 156 -48.95 71.51 66.79
N GLY A 157 -48.57 72.28 67.81
CA GLY A 157 -49.06 73.60 68.18
C GLY A 157 -49.86 73.42 69.47
N GLU A 158 -49.20 73.41 70.63
CA GLU A 158 -49.91 73.65 71.88
C GLU A 158 -49.07 74.45 72.86
N ILE A 159 -49.67 75.56 73.25
CA ILE A 159 -49.14 76.69 74.00
C ILE A 159 -49.51 76.49 75.47
N ARG A 160 -48.51 76.65 76.34
CA ARG A 160 -48.51 77.17 77.74
C ARG A 160 -49.72 76.99 78.68
N LEU A 161 -49.32 76.95 79.96
CA LEU A 161 -50.01 77.27 81.22
C LEU A 161 -50.75 76.09 81.87
N ASP A 162 -50.78 75.92 83.18
CA ASP A 162 -50.10 76.48 84.36
C ASP A 162 -50.67 75.67 85.54
N LYS A 163 -49.88 75.56 86.62
CA LYS A 163 -50.34 75.49 88.02
C LYS A 163 -51.03 74.24 88.61
N LYS A 164 -50.53 73.96 89.82
CA LYS A 164 -51.11 73.23 90.97
C LYS A 164 -51.13 71.70 90.80
N LEU A 165 -50.69 70.89 91.76
CA LEU A 165 -50.43 71.05 93.19
C LEU A 165 -49.30 70.09 93.58
#